data_AF-A0A4U0VMN6-F1
#
_entry.id   AF-A0A4U0VMN6-F1
#
_cell.length_a   1.000
_cell.length_b   1.000
_cell.length_c   1.000
_cell.angle_alpha   90.00
_cell.angle_beta   90.00
_cell.angle_gamma   90.00
#
_symmetry.space_group_name_H-M   'P 1'
#
loop_
_entity.id
_entity.type
_entity.pdbx_description
1 polymer ?
#
loop_
_entity_poly.entity_id
_entity_poly.type
_entity_poly.pdbx_seq_one_letter_code
_entity_poly.pdbx_strand_id
1 'polypeptide(L)'
;MPAANVEPFLLETRIPVSKVIVVERDELAVLGWSKKAAPVDRLEELPLLSSGDQCILDVGEHVTGYLEFGLAGLPHEIKPADAPARIKLTFGEVLNDVAESFEPYNGFLSKSWLPEETVVLQKPHYKPQKMRIANRYAFRDMVATAVSSVGQANPCPLTFKSPALNLTDEQKLKLRQIDDAAMVTLRDCMQTVYEDGSRRDQQLWIGDLRLQALASYATYKDRDLVKQCLYLFAAMPFNAEGKLCACAYEEPEPHTGRNSIMDYALLYTCTLLDYVNDSGDTATGDDLLKSLASNSTSPPVDYWHFVEWHEKLEKSVAIQSIFIFALKALIDLASVLGKPKPTITLSESSSIPASELASKLRSAIRKTSFNGKVFLSGPDKQLSWASNAWAVLAGVTDSEEEAQVALRTAHGDQSIIQGNTPYLHHYLCC
;
A
#
# COMPACT_ATOMS: atom_id res chain seq x y z
N MET A 1 18.02 4.71 -21.26
CA MET A 1 17.06 5.24 -22.26
C MET A 1 16.17 6.23 -21.52
N PRO A 2 15.75 7.37 -22.11
CA PRO A 2 14.86 8.29 -21.41
C PRO A 2 13.49 7.62 -21.18
N ALA A 3 12.95 7.73 -19.97
CA ALA A 3 11.69 7.13 -19.51
C ALA A 3 10.43 7.65 -20.24
N ALA A 4 10.58 8.53 -21.23
CA ALA A 4 9.52 9.37 -21.78
C ALA A 4 8.68 8.75 -22.91
N ASN A 5 8.68 7.42 -23.12
CA ASN A 5 8.01 6.83 -24.29
C ASN A 5 7.15 5.59 -24.02
N VAL A 6 6.74 5.36 -22.76
CA VAL A 6 5.73 4.35 -22.44
C VAL A 6 4.71 4.98 -21.49
N GLU A 7 3.75 5.74 -22.03
CA GLU A 7 2.56 6.10 -21.24
C GLU A 7 1.73 4.83 -21.04
N PRO A 8 1.50 4.39 -19.78
CA PRO A 8 0.70 3.20 -19.52
C PRO A 8 -0.74 3.44 -19.93
N PHE A 9 -1.35 2.45 -20.59
CA PHE A 9 -2.76 2.50 -20.96
C PHE A 9 -3.63 2.13 -19.76
N LEU A 10 -4.45 3.08 -19.28
CA LEU A 10 -5.38 2.85 -18.17
C LEU A 10 -6.64 2.11 -18.66
N LEU A 11 -6.95 0.96 -18.05
CA LEU A 11 -8.17 0.22 -18.31
C LEU A 11 -9.34 0.84 -17.53
N GLU A 12 -10.33 1.39 -18.23
CA GLU A 12 -11.54 1.92 -17.62
C GLU A 12 -12.61 0.83 -17.42
N THR A 13 -13.12 0.69 -16.19
CA THR A 13 -14.24 -0.21 -15.87
C THR A 13 -15.39 0.58 -15.28
N ARG A 14 -16.62 0.33 -15.73
CA ARG A 14 -17.82 0.96 -15.16
C ARG A 14 -18.38 0.13 -14.02
N ILE A 15 -18.39 0.71 -12.83
CA ILE A 15 -18.96 0.10 -11.62
C ILE A 15 -20.28 0.81 -11.29
N PRO A 16 -21.42 0.11 -11.29
CA PRO A 16 -22.70 0.71 -10.96
C PRO A 16 -22.86 0.84 -9.44
N VAL A 17 -23.41 1.97 -9.00
CA VAL A 17 -23.78 2.19 -7.60
C VAL A 17 -25.28 2.00 -7.48
N SER A 18 -25.71 1.00 -6.72
CA SER A 18 -27.15 0.67 -6.59
C SER A 18 -27.62 0.56 -5.15
N LYS A 19 -26.71 0.50 -4.17
CA LYS A 19 -27.06 0.21 -2.78
C LYS A 19 -27.06 1.47 -1.92
N VAL A 20 -28.09 1.60 -1.08
CA VAL A 20 -28.20 2.67 -0.08
C VAL A 20 -28.05 2.06 1.31
N ILE A 21 -27.32 2.76 2.18
CA ILE A 21 -27.04 2.33 3.54
C ILE A 21 -27.32 3.44 4.55
N VAL A 22 -27.40 3.05 5.83
CA VAL A 22 -27.34 3.96 6.96
C VAL A 22 -26.08 3.63 7.76
N VAL A 23 -25.45 4.66 8.32
CA VAL A 23 -24.28 4.51 9.18
C VAL A 23 -24.66 4.90 10.61
N GLU A 24 -24.38 4.02 11.56
CA GLU A 24 -24.73 4.19 12.97
C GLU A 24 -23.50 4.04 13.84
N ARG A 25 -23.50 4.74 14.99
CA ARG A 25 -22.42 4.62 15.97
C ARG A 25 -22.40 3.21 16.55
N ASP A 26 -21.22 2.60 16.57
CA ASP A 26 -20.98 1.28 17.15
C ASP A 26 -19.57 1.27 17.75
N GLU A 27 -19.49 1.34 19.09
CA GLU A 27 -18.21 1.42 19.81
C GLU A 27 -17.32 0.18 19.63
N LEU A 28 -17.90 -0.95 19.20
CA LEU A 28 -17.17 -2.18 18.95
C LEU A 28 -16.70 -2.30 17.49
N ALA A 29 -17.18 -1.43 16.60
CA ALA A 29 -16.79 -1.41 15.21
C ALA A 29 -15.49 -0.61 14.99
N VAL A 30 -14.76 -0.95 13.92
CA VAL A 30 -13.56 -0.24 13.50
C VAL A 30 -13.90 1.24 13.27
N LEU A 31 -13.17 2.14 13.93
CA LEU A 31 -13.39 3.59 13.92
C LEU A 31 -14.76 4.04 14.48
N GLY A 32 -15.47 3.18 15.22
CA GLY A 32 -16.67 3.55 15.97
C GLY A 32 -17.97 3.63 15.15
N TRP A 33 -17.99 3.14 13.91
CA TRP A 33 -19.14 3.23 13.01
C TRP A 33 -19.43 1.90 12.32
N SER A 34 -20.72 1.57 12.14
CA SER A 34 -21.17 0.34 11.48
C SER A 34 -22.19 0.63 10.38
N LYS A 35 -22.17 -0.18 9.31
CA LYS A 35 -23.20 -0.16 8.26
C LYS A 35 -24.46 -0.86 8.73
N LYS A 36 -25.61 -0.24 8.49
CA LYS A 36 -26.95 -0.84 8.62
C LYS A 36 -27.69 -0.77 7.29
N ALA A 37 -28.68 -1.65 7.15
CA ALA A 37 -29.61 -1.58 6.04
C ALA A 37 -30.42 -0.28 6.14
N ALA A 38 -30.49 0.47 5.04
CA ALA A 38 -31.39 1.61 4.95
C ALA A 38 -32.85 1.13 4.83
N PRO A 39 -33.83 1.94 5.25
CA PRO A 39 -35.25 1.65 5.03
C PRO A 39 -35.60 1.43 3.55
N VAL A 40 -34.87 2.09 2.66
CA VAL A 40 -34.85 1.86 1.22
C VAL A 40 -33.41 1.58 0.84
N ASP A 41 -33.12 0.38 0.35
CA ASP A 41 -31.75 -0.10 0.14
C ASP A 41 -31.29 -0.01 -1.33
N ARG A 42 -32.12 0.51 -2.24
CA ARG A 42 -31.88 0.53 -3.69
C ARG A 42 -31.95 1.89 -4.38
N LEU A 43 -31.10 2.07 -5.40
CA LEU A 43 -30.96 3.23 -6.29
C LEU A 43 -31.89 3.21 -7.52
N GLU A 44 -33.08 2.62 -7.38
CA GLU A 44 -34.29 2.97 -8.17
C GLU A 44 -35.48 3.29 -7.27
N GLU A 45 -35.33 3.12 -5.96
CA GLU A 45 -36.43 3.10 -5.01
C GLU A 45 -36.37 4.29 -4.05
N LEU A 46 -35.29 5.11 -4.08
CA LEU A 46 -35.24 6.28 -3.20
C LEU A 46 -36.32 7.30 -3.59
N PRO A 47 -36.97 7.91 -2.58
CA PRO A 47 -37.85 9.03 -2.83
C PRO A 47 -37.06 10.22 -3.42
N LEU A 48 -37.80 11.14 -4.02
CA LEU A 48 -37.26 12.43 -4.45
C LEU A 48 -36.59 13.13 -3.26
N LEU A 49 -35.29 13.38 -3.39
CA LEU A 49 -34.56 14.13 -2.37
C LEU A 49 -34.98 15.60 -2.41
N SER A 50 -35.36 16.15 -1.26
CA SER A 50 -35.61 17.57 -1.05
C SER A 50 -34.33 18.27 -0.59
N SER A 51 -34.38 19.60 -0.48
CA SER A 51 -33.25 20.37 0.02
C SER A 51 -32.90 19.94 1.46
N GLY A 52 -31.65 19.52 1.64
CA GLY A 52 -31.11 19.01 2.91
C GLY A 52 -31.19 17.49 3.06
N ASP A 53 -31.91 16.79 2.19
CA ASP A 53 -31.96 15.33 2.24
C ASP A 53 -30.62 14.73 1.82
N GLN A 54 -30.25 13.64 2.48
CA GLN A 54 -29.01 12.93 2.25
C GLN A 54 -29.27 11.44 2.08
N CYS A 55 -28.50 10.80 1.21
CA CYS A 55 -28.38 9.36 1.19
C CYS A 55 -26.91 8.95 1.11
N ILE A 56 -26.59 7.82 1.74
CA ILE A 56 -25.26 7.22 1.69
C ILE A 56 -25.32 6.05 0.72
N LEU A 57 -24.52 6.13 -0.33
CA LEU A 57 -24.42 5.12 -1.36
C LEU A 57 -23.20 4.24 -1.10
N ASP A 58 -23.42 2.93 -1.09
CA ASP A 58 -22.36 1.92 -0.94
C ASP A 58 -22.04 1.36 -2.34
N VAL A 59 -20.83 1.63 -2.83
CA VAL A 59 -20.36 1.08 -4.11
C VAL A 59 -20.13 -0.44 -3.99
N GLY A 60 -20.00 -0.96 -2.76
CA GLY A 60 -19.76 -2.37 -2.46
C GLY A 60 -18.27 -2.66 -2.27
N GLU A 61 -17.42 -2.06 -3.09
CA GLU A 61 -15.96 -2.12 -3.07
C GLU A 61 -15.35 -0.72 -3.09
N HIS A 62 -14.06 -0.61 -2.78
CA HIS A 62 -13.32 0.64 -2.93
C HIS A 62 -12.94 0.84 -4.40
N VAL A 63 -13.15 2.05 -4.90
CA VAL A 63 -12.96 2.43 -6.30
C VAL A 63 -12.18 3.72 -6.40
N THR A 64 -11.32 3.80 -7.40
CA THR A 64 -10.65 5.04 -7.80
C THR A 64 -11.00 5.38 -9.24
N GLY A 65 -11.62 6.54 -9.46
CA GLY A 65 -12.06 6.90 -10.80
C GLY A 65 -12.88 8.18 -10.89
N TYR A 66 -13.60 8.32 -12.00
CA TYR A 66 -14.46 9.45 -12.29
C TYR A 66 -15.92 9.06 -12.07
N LEU A 67 -16.67 9.86 -11.33
CA LEU A 67 -18.10 9.62 -11.12
C LEU A 67 -18.91 10.16 -12.30
N GLU A 68 -19.81 9.32 -12.82
CA GLU A 68 -20.84 9.70 -13.78
C GLU A 68 -22.23 9.33 -13.23
N PHE A 69 -23.17 10.26 -13.29
CA PHE A 69 -24.52 10.03 -12.77
C PHE A 69 -25.58 10.85 -13.51
N GLY A 70 -26.84 10.43 -13.43
CA GLY A 70 -27.97 11.21 -13.93
C GLY A 70 -28.49 12.17 -12.87
N LEU A 71 -28.63 13.45 -13.20
CA LEU A 71 -29.26 14.44 -12.33
C LEU A 71 -30.48 15.06 -13.04
N ALA A 72 -31.63 15.07 -12.36
CA ALA A 72 -32.84 15.71 -12.83
C ALA A 72 -33.44 16.55 -11.71
N GLY A 73 -34.14 17.63 -12.08
CA GLY A 73 -35.04 18.31 -11.16
C GLY A 73 -36.33 17.50 -10.94
N LEU A 74 -37.30 18.10 -10.26
CA LEU A 74 -38.59 17.47 -10.01
C LEU A 74 -39.27 17.03 -11.34
N PRO A 75 -39.93 15.86 -11.35
CA PRO A 75 -40.73 15.44 -12.49
C PRO A 75 -41.80 16.49 -12.83
N HIS A 76 -41.95 16.77 -14.12
CA HIS A 76 -42.87 17.81 -14.61
C HIS A 76 -44.32 17.59 -14.14
N GLU A 77 -44.73 16.34 -13.96
CA GLU A 77 -46.06 15.93 -13.51
C GLU A 77 -46.35 16.28 -12.03
N ILE A 78 -45.30 16.40 -11.21
CA ILE A 78 -45.40 16.77 -9.79
C ILE A 78 -45.30 18.29 -9.65
N LYS A 79 -44.21 18.87 -10.18
CA LYS A 79 -43.96 20.31 -10.24
C LYS A 79 -42.87 20.58 -11.27
N PRO A 80 -43.09 21.46 -12.26
CA PRO A 80 -42.03 21.87 -13.18
C PRO A 80 -40.83 22.44 -12.39
N ALA A 81 -39.64 21.89 -12.63
CA ALA A 81 -38.42 22.44 -12.05
C ALA A 81 -38.18 23.85 -12.63
N ASP A 82 -38.14 24.85 -11.76
CA ASP A 82 -37.97 26.28 -12.08
C ASP A 82 -36.61 26.83 -11.61
N ALA A 83 -35.77 25.98 -11.01
CA ALA A 83 -34.45 26.31 -10.48
C ALA A 83 -33.40 25.22 -10.78
N PRO A 84 -32.09 25.57 -10.78
CA PRO A 84 -31.00 24.60 -10.90
C PRO A 84 -31.07 23.47 -9.87
N ALA A 85 -30.65 22.27 -10.25
CA ALA A 85 -30.47 21.19 -9.29
C ALA A 85 -29.03 21.17 -8.76
N ARG A 86 -28.83 21.21 -7.44
CA ARG A 86 -27.50 21.18 -6.84
C ARG A 86 -27.37 19.99 -5.89
N ILE A 87 -26.27 19.26 -6.03
CA ILE A 87 -25.89 18.15 -5.17
C ILE A 87 -24.47 18.37 -4.64
N LYS A 88 -24.27 18.15 -3.35
CA LYS A 88 -22.94 18.01 -2.75
C LYS A 88 -22.64 16.53 -2.62
N LEU A 89 -21.46 16.13 -3.07
CA LEU A 89 -20.92 14.79 -2.98
C LEU A 89 -19.79 14.81 -1.97
N THR A 90 -19.80 13.87 -1.03
CA THR A 90 -18.70 13.62 -0.10
C THR A 90 -18.29 12.17 -0.27
N PHE A 91 -17.02 11.92 -0.55
CA PHE A 91 -16.51 10.59 -0.87
C PHE A 91 -15.73 10.04 0.33
N GLY A 92 -15.96 8.79 0.71
CA GLY A 92 -15.32 8.18 1.87
C GLY A 92 -14.70 6.83 1.57
N GLU A 93 -13.46 6.65 2.00
CA GLU A 93 -12.76 5.36 1.90
C GLU A 93 -13.15 4.45 3.08
N VAL A 94 -13.42 5.07 4.23
CA VAL A 94 -13.88 4.44 5.46
C VAL A 94 -15.17 5.07 5.96
N LEU A 95 -15.88 4.38 6.85
CA LEU A 95 -17.22 4.81 7.30
C LEU A 95 -17.25 6.15 8.02
N ASN A 96 -16.19 6.53 8.74
CA ASN A 96 -16.18 7.83 9.42
C ASN A 96 -16.18 8.99 8.40
N ASP A 97 -15.60 8.80 7.22
CA ASP A 97 -15.54 9.84 6.18
C ASP A 97 -16.93 10.23 5.65
N VAL A 98 -17.91 9.32 5.75
CA VAL A 98 -19.32 9.56 5.35
C VAL A 98 -20.26 9.74 6.54
N ALA A 99 -19.79 9.48 7.77
CA ALA A 99 -20.58 9.61 9.00
C ALA A 99 -20.34 10.92 9.74
N GLU A 100 -19.18 11.54 9.56
CA GLU A 100 -18.76 12.75 10.27
C GLU A 100 -18.55 13.92 9.31
N SER A 101 -18.77 15.14 9.81
CA SER A 101 -18.45 16.35 9.06
C SER A 101 -16.93 16.54 9.00
N PHE A 102 -16.39 16.84 7.82
CA PHE A 102 -14.99 17.25 7.68
C PHE A 102 -14.68 18.62 8.29
N GLU A 103 -15.71 19.39 8.65
CA GLU A 103 -15.58 20.69 9.30
C GLU A 103 -15.90 20.64 10.79
N PRO A 104 -15.14 21.36 11.64
CA PRO A 104 -13.93 22.12 11.29
C PRO A 104 -12.70 21.22 11.09
N TYR A 105 -11.94 21.45 10.02
CA TYR A 105 -10.70 20.72 9.77
C TYR A 105 -9.52 21.33 10.54
N ASN A 106 -8.87 20.54 11.41
CA ASN A 106 -7.75 20.95 12.26
C ASN A 106 -6.45 20.15 12.00
N GLY A 107 -6.35 19.46 10.86
CA GLY A 107 -5.16 18.69 10.49
C GLY A 107 -4.01 19.57 9.96
N PHE A 108 -2.80 19.00 9.90
CA PHE A 108 -1.61 19.69 9.38
C PHE A 108 -1.49 19.66 7.85
N LEU A 109 -2.26 18.79 7.17
CA LEU A 109 -2.28 18.69 5.71
C LEU A 109 -3.22 19.74 5.10
N SER A 110 -3.05 20.01 3.80
CA SER A 110 -3.95 20.95 3.11
C SER A 110 -5.39 20.44 3.17
N LYS A 111 -6.29 21.33 3.55
CA LYS A 111 -7.74 21.11 3.53
C LYS A 111 -8.29 20.79 2.14
N SER A 112 -7.56 21.15 1.07
CA SER A 112 -7.95 20.82 -0.31
C SER A 112 -7.97 19.31 -0.62
N TRP A 113 -7.41 18.46 0.25
CA TRP A 113 -7.47 17.01 0.11
C TRP A 113 -8.78 16.39 0.62
N LEU A 114 -9.67 17.19 1.22
CA LEU A 114 -10.99 16.70 1.61
C LEU A 114 -11.79 16.33 0.35
N PRO A 115 -12.23 15.07 0.22
CA PRO A 115 -12.80 14.58 -1.02
C PRO A 115 -14.28 14.97 -1.12
N GLU A 116 -14.52 16.24 -1.42
CA GLU A 116 -15.86 16.80 -1.63
C GLU A 116 -15.96 17.46 -3.00
N GLU A 117 -17.13 17.36 -3.62
CA GLU A 117 -17.44 18.02 -4.90
C GLU A 117 -18.85 18.61 -4.82
N THR A 118 -19.07 19.80 -5.39
CA THR A 118 -20.42 20.36 -5.54
C THR A 118 -20.76 20.51 -7.00
N VAL A 119 -21.83 19.84 -7.42
CA VAL A 119 -22.27 19.83 -8.81
C VAL A 119 -23.58 20.59 -8.95
N VAL A 120 -23.70 21.38 -10.02
CA VAL A 120 -24.90 22.16 -10.32
C VAL A 120 -25.37 21.87 -11.74
N LEU A 121 -26.55 21.27 -11.87
CA LEU A 121 -27.30 21.24 -13.11
C LEU A 121 -28.01 22.60 -13.29
N GLN A 122 -27.38 23.48 -14.05
CA GLN A 122 -27.80 24.88 -14.19
C GLN A 122 -29.17 25.07 -14.87
N LYS A 123 -29.47 24.25 -15.88
CA LYS A 123 -30.76 24.31 -16.57
C LYS A 123 -31.71 23.28 -15.94
N PRO A 124 -32.90 23.67 -15.47
CA PRO A 124 -33.86 22.71 -14.96
C PRO A 124 -34.24 21.71 -16.06
N HIS A 125 -34.07 20.42 -15.79
CA HIS A 125 -34.44 19.35 -16.70
C HIS A 125 -35.26 18.31 -15.94
N TYR A 126 -36.41 17.92 -16.49
CA TYR A 126 -37.28 16.90 -15.91
C TYR A 126 -36.82 15.47 -16.23
N LYS A 127 -35.87 15.31 -17.16
CA LYS A 127 -35.20 14.03 -17.47
C LYS A 127 -33.77 14.06 -16.95
N PRO A 128 -33.24 12.93 -16.44
CA PRO A 128 -31.85 12.83 -16.00
C PRO A 128 -30.88 13.34 -17.07
N GLN A 129 -30.13 14.37 -16.72
CA GLN A 129 -28.98 14.82 -17.48
C GLN A 129 -27.75 14.12 -16.95
N LYS A 130 -26.95 13.59 -17.87
CA LYS A 130 -25.69 12.94 -17.54
C LYS A 130 -24.71 13.99 -17.03
N MET A 131 -24.27 13.82 -15.80
CA MET A 131 -23.23 14.59 -15.12
C MET A 131 -21.96 13.74 -15.06
N ARG A 132 -20.80 14.35 -15.31
CA ARG A 132 -19.48 13.73 -15.12
C ARG A 132 -18.64 14.63 -14.24
N ILE A 133 -18.07 14.08 -13.18
CA ILE A 133 -17.10 14.77 -12.33
C ILE A 133 -15.74 14.74 -13.05
N ALA A 134 -15.09 15.91 -13.12
CA ALA A 134 -13.81 16.05 -13.80
C ALA A 134 -12.64 15.54 -12.95
N ASN A 135 -12.74 15.67 -11.63
CA ASN A 135 -11.73 15.19 -10.69
C ASN A 135 -11.87 13.68 -10.45
N ARG A 136 -10.74 13.02 -10.20
CA ARG A 136 -10.67 11.62 -9.81
C ARG A 136 -10.81 11.51 -8.28
N TYR A 137 -11.63 10.59 -7.80
CA TYR A 137 -11.79 10.31 -6.36
C TYR A 137 -11.57 8.83 -6.07
N ALA A 138 -11.07 8.56 -4.86
CA ALA A 138 -10.93 7.24 -4.27
C ALA A 138 -11.95 7.10 -3.13
N PHE A 139 -12.84 6.11 -3.19
CA PHE A 139 -13.89 5.91 -2.19
C PHE A 139 -14.56 4.55 -2.29
N ARG A 140 -15.23 4.15 -1.21
CA ARG A 140 -16.17 3.03 -1.18
C ARG A 140 -17.60 3.50 -0.97
N ASP A 141 -17.75 4.46 -0.07
CA ASP A 141 -19.04 5.02 0.32
C ASP A 141 -19.09 6.48 -0.13
N MET A 142 -20.27 6.96 -0.53
CA MET A 142 -20.46 8.35 -0.95
C MET A 142 -21.73 8.92 -0.34
N VAL A 143 -21.65 10.10 0.26
CA VAL A 143 -22.82 10.87 0.66
C VAL A 143 -23.26 11.73 -0.52
N ALA A 144 -24.50 11.53 -0.97
CA ALA A 144 -25.19 12.40 -1.89
C ALA A 144 -26.13 13.31 -1.09
N THR A 145 -25.77 14.59 -0.95
CA THR A 145 -26.59 15.60 -0.28
C THR A 145 -27.30 16.44 -1.32
N ALA A 146 -28.62 16.29 -1.40
CA ALA A 146 -29.46 17.13 -2.23
C ALA A 146 -29.57 18.52 -1.62
N VAL A 147 -28.86 19.50 -2.18
CA VAL A 147 -29.22 20.91 -1.94
C VAL A 147 -30.53 21.23 -2.68
N SER A 148 -30.84 20.45 -3.72
CA SER A 148 -32.17 20.24 -4.30
C SER A 148 -32.20 18.93 -5.11
N SER A 149 -33.36 18.58 -5.69
CA SER A 149 -33.72 17.21 -6.13
C SER A 149 -32.90 16.50 -7.20
N VAL A 150 -33.09 15.18 -7.26
CA VAL A 150 -32.27 14.15 -7.93
C VAL A 150 -33.18 13.00 -8.47
N GLY A 151 -32.67 12.11 -9.34
CA GLY A 151 -33.36 10.91 -9.85
C GLY A 151 -32.43 9.70 -10.08
N GLN A 152 -32.96 8.55 -10.54
CA GLN A 152 -32.35 7.22 -10.29
C GLN A 152 -32.46 6.16 -11.43
N ALA A 153 -31.66 5.07 -11.36
CA ALA A 153 -31.61 3.88 -12.26
C ALA A 153 -30.61 2.78 -11.77
N ASN A 154 -30.88 1.47 -11.99
CA ASN A 154 -30.02 0.32 -11.60
C ASN A 154 -29.59 -0.62 -12.77
N PRO A 155 -28.56 -1.46 -12.55
CA PRO A 155 -28.30 -2.69 -13.31
C PRO A 155 -28.07 -3.95 -12.40
N CYS A 156 -27.44 -5.02 -12.92
CA CYS A 156 -27.30 -6.33 -12.23
C CYS A 156 -25.94 -7.05 -12.57
N PRO A 157 -25.29 -7.79 -11.63
CA PRO A 157 -23.93 -8.33 -11.79
C PRO A 157 -23.82 -9.82 -12.21
N LEU A 158 -22.59 -10.37 -12.23
CA LEU A 158 -22.21 -11.76 -12.56
C LEU A 158 -21.16 -12.32 -11.57
N THR A 159 -20.78 -13.62 -11.68
CA THR A 159 -19.81 -14.27 -10.76
C THR A 159 -19.10 -15.49 -11.40
N PHE A 160 -17.87 -15.80 -10.99
CA PHE A 160 -17.06 -16.97 -11.43
C PHE A 160 -16.58 -17.85 -10.26
N LYS A 161 -15.70 -18.85 -10.50
CA LYS A 161 -15.20 -19.82 -9.49
C LYS A 161 -13.75 -20.25 -9.72
N SER A 162 -13.09 -20.70 -8.64
CA SER A 162 -11.73 -21.27 -8.58
C SER A 162 -11.66 -22.37 -7.49
N PRO A 163 -10.62 -23.24 -7.43
CA PRO A 163 -10.51 -24.33 -6.43
C PRO A 163 -10.10 -23.81 -5.03
N ALA A 164 -9.81 -24.71 -4.06
CA ALA A 164 -9.63 -24.31 -2.66
C ALA A 164 -8.78 -25.25 -1.78
N LEU A 165 -8.16 -24.65 -0.75
CA LEU A 165 -7.66 -25.23 0.51
C LEU A 165 -8.83 -25.75 1.39
N ASN A 166 -8.55 -26.62 2.38
CA ASN A 166 -9.51 -27.08 3.41
C ASN A 166 -9.82 -25.95 4.43
N LEU A 167 -10.48 -24.92 3.95
CA LEU A 167 -10.99 -23.80 4.73
C LEU A 167 -12.51 -23.95 4.86
N THR A 168 -13.11 -23.43 5.93
CA THR A 168 -14.58 -23.26 5.96
C THR A 168 -15.00 -22.28 4.86
N ASP A 169 -16.24 -22.37 4.39
CA ASP A 169 -16.71 -21.46 3.35
C ASP A 169 -16.70 -20.00 3.81
N GLU A 170 -16.90 -19.76 5.11
CA GLU A 170 -16.74 -18.44 5.74
C GLU A 170 -15.28 -17.94 5.67
N GLN A 171 -14.30 -18.80 6.00
CA GLN A 171 -12.88 -18.46 5.88
C GLN A 171 -12.48 -18.18 4.44
N LYS A 172 -12.97 -18.98 3.48
CA LYS A 172 -12.73 -18.74 2.05
C LYS A 172 -13.31 -17.42 1.59
N LEU A 173 -14.54 -17.11 2.00
CA LEU A 173 -15.18 -15.82 1.70
C LEU A 173 -14.35 -14.67 2.25
N LYS A 174 -13.89 -14.78 3.50
CA LYS A 174 -13.08 -13.75 4.15
C LYS A 174 -11.71 -13.57 3.46
N LEU A 175 -11.04 -14.65 3.09
CA LEU A 175 -9.79 -14.57 2.32
C LEU A 175 -10.00 -13.95 0.94
N ARG A 176 -11.10 -14.27 0.25
CA ARG A 176 -11.45 -13.61 -1.01
C ARG A 176 -11.69 -12.12 -0.81
N GLN A 177 -12.41 -11.72 0.23
CA GLN A 177 -12.61 -10.30 0.54
C GLN A 177 -11.30 -9.58 0.87
N ILE A 178 -10.35 -10.26 1.53
CA ILE A 178 -9.00 -9.72 1.77
C ILE A 178 -8.23 -9.59 0.45
N ASP A 179 -8.29 -10.61 -0.41
CA ASP A 179 -7.66 -10.60 -1.74
C ASP A 179 -8.25 -9.51 -2.64
N ASP A 180 -9.58 -9.41 -2.73
CA ASP A 180 -10.30 -8.37 -3.47
C ASP A 180 -9.88 -6.97 -2.98
N ALA A 181 -9.81 -6.76 -1.66
CA ALA A 181 -9.35 -5.49 -1.08
C ALA A 181 -7.86 -5.22 -1.35
N ALA A 182 -7.00 -6.24 -1.27
CA ALA A 182 -5.58 -6.12 -1.56
C ALA A 182 -5.32 -5.79 -3.04
N MET A 183 -6.07 -6.41 -3.95
CA MET A 183 -6.06 -6.14 -5.39
C MET A 183 -6.42 -4.69 -5.68
N VAL A 184 -7.53 -4.22 -5.09
CA VAL A 184 -7.97 -2.83 -5.19
C VAL A 184 -6.92 -1.86 -4.64
N THR A 185 -6.34 -2.18 -3.47
CA THR A 185 -5.30 -1.34 -2.83
C THR A 185 -4.08 -1.22 -3.73
N LEU A 186 -3.59 -2.34 -4.27
CA LEU A 186 -2.44 -2.35 -5.17
C LEU A 186 -2.72 -1.58 -6.47
N ARG A 187 -3.88 -1.81 -7.10
CA ARG A 187 -4.29 -1.10 -8.32
C ARG A 187 -4.26 0.41 -8.10
N ASP A 188 -4.76 0.86 -6.97
CA ASP A 188 -4.91 2.29 -6.70
C ASP A 188 -3.55 2.93 -6.36
N CYS A 189 -2.61 2.17 -5.81
CA CYS A 189 -1.20 2.57 -5.64
C CYS A 189 -0.37 2.48 -6.92
N MET A 190 -0.78 1.69 -7.92
CA MET A 190 -0.12 1.58 -9.22
C MET A 190 -0.51 2.77 -10.12
N GLN A 191 0.33 3.80 -10.14
CA GLN A 191 0.21 4.97 -11.02
C GLN A 191 1.38 4.98 -12.03
N THR A 192 1.98 6.15 -12.31
CA THR A 192 3.24 6.23 -13.09
C THR A 192 4.43 5.67 -12.31
N VAL A 193 4.29 5.56 -10.99
CA VAL A 193 5.11 4.79 -10.05
C VAL A 193 4.22 3.97 -9.12
N TYR A 194 4.82 3.07 -8.35
CA TYR A 194 4.18 2.46 -7.17
C TYR A 194 4.16 3.49 -6.02
N GLU A 195 3.03 4.16 -5.82
CA GLU A 195 2.79 5.07 -4.70
C GLU A 195 2.62 4.28 -3.39
N ASP A 196 3.16 4.75 -2.28
CA ASP A 196 2.94 4.19 -0.94
C ASP A 196 1.47 4.21 -0.52
N GLY A 197 0.74 5.25 -0.93
CA GLY A 197 -0.71 5.35 -0.75
C GLY A 197 -1.33 6.34 -1.72
N SER A 198 -2.43 5.93 -2.34
CA SER A 198 -3.13 6.69 -3.40
C SER A 198 -3.71 8.04 -2.93
N ARG A 199 -4.02 8.15 -1.64
CA ARG A 199 -4.38 9.42 -0.99
C ARG A 199 -3.16 10.18 -0.49
N ARG A 200 -2.24 9.46 0.14
CA ARG A 200 -1.05 9.97 0.82
C ARG A 200 -0.07 8.80 1.03
N ASP A 201 1.23 8.97 0.83
CA ASP A 201 1.95 10.20 0.46
C ASP A 201 2.08 10.42 -1.08
N GLN A 202 1.44 9.57 -1.91
CA GLN A 202 1.55 9.55 -3.38
C GLN A 202 3.02 9.49 -3.84
N GLN A 203 3.83 8.71 -3.13
CA GLN A 203 5.28 8.73 -3.26
C GLN A 203 5.85 7.34 -3.50
N LEU A 204 6.91 7.27 -4.28
CA LEU A 204 7.66 6.03 -4.47
C LEU A 204 8.65 5.83 -3.31
N TRP A 205 8.38 4.85 -2.46
CA TRP A 205 9.24 4.43 -1.35
C TRP A 205 9.80 3.03 -1.57
N ILE A 206 11.09 2.79 -1.28
CA ILE A 206 11.72 1.48 -1.56
C ILE A 206 11.08 0.33 -0.76
N GLY A 207 10.79 0.55 0.53
CA GLY A 207 10.19 -0.47 1.39
C GLY A 207 8.86 -0.95 0.83
N ASP A 208 8.02 0.00 0.44
CA ASP A 208 6.70 -0.21 -0.13
C ASP A 208 6.78 -0.83 -1.54
N LEU A 209 7.67 -0.32 -2.40
CA LEU A 209 7.91 -0.84 -3.75
C LEU A 209 8.15 -2.34 -3.76
N ARG A 210 8.95 -2.87 -2.82
CA ARG A 210 9.24 -4.30 -2.79
C ARG A 210 7.97 -5.13 -2.64
N LEU A 211 7.12 -4.77 -1.67
CA LEU A 211 5.89 -5.51 -1.36
C LEU A 211 4.87 -5.33 -2.49
N GLN A 212 4.75 -4.13 -3.04
CA GLN A 212 3.87 -3.86 -4.17
C GLN A 212 4.30 -4.62 -5.42
N ALA A 213 5.61 -4.73 -5.70
CA ALA A 213 6.14 -5.52 -6.80
C ALA A 213 5.82 -7.02 -6.63
N LEU A 214 6.06 -7.60 -5.44
CA LEU A 214 5.71 -8.99 -5.14
C LEU A 214 4.22 -9.27 -5.34
N ALA A 215 3.36 -8.38 -4.87
CA ALA A 215 1.93 -8.48 -5.08
C ALA A 215 1.56 -8.34 -6.57
N SER A 216 2.19 -7.43 -7.30
CA SER A 216 1.99 -7.23 -8.74
C SER A 216 2.35 -8.47 -9.54
N TYR A 217 3.47 -9.15 -9.25
CA TYR A 217 3.87 -10.39 -9.94
C TYR A 217 2.80 -11.49 -9.86
N ALA A 218 2.10 -11.59 -8.73
CA ALA A 218 1.02 -12.55 -8.54
C ALA A 218 -0.29 -12.13 -9.23
N THR A 219 -0.45 -10.85 -9.57
CA THR A 219 -1.73 -10.23 -9.90
C THR A 219 -1.70 -9.52 -11.27
N TYR A 220 -1.38 -8.22 -11.31
CA TYR A 220 -1.36 -7.36 -12.50
C TYR A 220 -0.18 -7.65 -13.44
N LYS A 221 0.91 -8.20 -12.92
CA LYS A 221 2.10 -8.66 -13.66
C LYS A 221 2.81 -7.55 -14.43
N ASP A 222 2.68 -6.31 -13.97
CA ASP A 222 3.30 -5.14 -14.60
C ASP A 222 4.78 -5.03 -14.20
N ARG A 223 5.62 -5.74 -14.96
CA ARG A 223 7.07 -5.75 -14.80
C ARG A 223 7.72 -4.45 -15.29
N ASP A 224 7.06 -3.71 -16.17
CA ASP A 224 7.62 -2.48 -16.74
C ASP A 224 7.54 -1.35 -15.71
N LEU A 225 6.44 -1.25 -14.95
CA LEU A 225 6.33 -0.30 -13.84
C LEU A 225 7.37 -0.57 -12.74
N VAL A 226 7.63 -1.85 -12.41
CA VAL A 226 8.67 -2.20 -11.42
C VAL A 226 10.05 -1.79 -11.91
N LYS A 227 10.37 -2.11 -13.17
CA LYS A 227 11.62 -1.70 -13.83
C LYS A 227 11.79 -0.19 -13.79
N GLN A 228 10.77 0.58 -14.14
CA GLN A 228 10.81 2.04 -14.11
C GLN A 228 11.13 2.57 -12.70
N CYS A 229 10.45 2.06 -11.68
CA CYS A 229 10.68 2.44 -10.30
C CYS A 229 12.11 2.12 -9.82
N LEU A 230 12.64 0.95 -10.19
CA LEU A 230 14.02 0.58 -9.89
C LEU A 230 15.02 1.56 -10.55
N TYR A 231 14.84 1.86 -11.83
CA TYR A 231 15.67 2.82 -12.54
C TYR A 231 15.57 4.23 -11.96
N LEU A 232 14.39 4.66 -11.50
CA LEU A 232 14.19 5.98 -10.89
C LEU A 232 15.08 6.17 -9.66
N PHE A 233 15.10 5.18 -8.75
CA PHE A 233 16.00 5.19 -7.59
C PHE A 233 17.48 5.18 -7.99
N ALA A 234 17.86 4.36 -8.97
CA ALA A 234 19.25 4.28 -9.43
C ALA A 234 19.73 5.56 -10.13
N ALA A 235 18.83 6.29 -10.80
CA ALA A 235 19.13 7.55 -11.47
C ALA A 235 19.23 8.74 -10.49
N MET A 236 18.70 8.60 -9.27
CA MET A 236 18.56 9.67 -8.28
C MET A 236 19.27 9.30 -6.96
N PRO A 237 20.62 9.26 -6.95
CA PRO A 237 21.35 9.03 -5.71
C PRO A 237 21.09 10.16 -4.73
N PHE A 238 20.93 9.81 -3.45
CA PHE A 238 20.76 10.73 -2.34
C PHE A 238 21.96 11.68 -2.16
N ASN A 239 23.18 11.21 -2.46
CA ASN A 239 24.41 11.98 -2.30
C ASN A 239 25.46 11.64 -3.37
N ALA A 240 26.57 12.39 -3.37
CA ALA A 240 27.67 12.20 -4.33
C ALA A 240 28.36 10.83 -4.22
N GLU A 241 28.27 10.19 -3.05
CA GLU A 241 28.77 8.83 -2.81
C GLU A 241 27.87 7.75 -3.42
N GLY A 242 26.73 8.12 -4.02
CA GLY A 242 25.84 7.18 -4.69
C GLY A 242 24.89 6.44 -3.75
N LYS A 243 24.64 6.96 -2.53
CA LYS A 243 23.67 6.35 -1.61
C LYS A 243 22.27 6.35 -2.21
N LEU A 244 21.50 5.27 -2.04
CA LEU A 244 20.09 5.26 -2.42
C LEU A 244 19.28 6.20 -1.53
N CYS A 245 18.37 6.96 -2.14
CA CYS A 245 17.34 7.68 -1.42
C CYS A 245 16.23 6.73 -0.98
N ALA A 246 15.55 7.06 0.13
CA ALA A 246 14.43 6.24 0.61
C ALA A 246 13.16 6.47 -0.21
N CYS A 247 12.99 7.71 -0.70
CA CYS A 247 11.86 8.18 -1.47
C CYS A 247 12.32 8.91 -2.74
N ALA A 248 11.61 8.70 -3.84
CA ALA A 248 11.83 9.40 -5.11
C ALA A 248 10.52 9.98 -5.67
N TYR A 249 10.64 11.06 -6.46
CA TYR A 249 9.56 11.73 -7.17
C TYR A 249 9.85 11.76 -8.67
N GLU A 250 8.81 11.73 -9.49
CA GLU A 250 8.91 11.91 -10.94
C GLU A 250 8.69 13.35 -11.40
N GLU A 251 7.89 14.11 -10.65
CA GLU A 251 7.46 15.46 -11.02
C GLU A 251 8.02 16.54 -10.08
N PRO A 252 8.24 17.79 -10.54
CA PRO A 252 8.13 18.23 -11.94
C PRO A 252 9.26 17.72 -12.83
N GLU A 253 10.36 17.28 -12.22
CA GLU A 253 11.42 16.48 -12.81
C GLU A 253 11.86 15.44 -11.79
N PRO A 254 12.41 14.29 -12.22
CA PRO A 254 12.88 13.26 -11.30
C PRO A 254 13.82 13.80 -10.22
N HIS A 255 13.51 13.54 -8.95
CA HIS A 255 14.32 14.01 -7.82
C HIS A 255 14.15 13.17 -6.55
N THR A 256 15.08 13.31 -5.59
CA THR A 256 15.08 12.58 -4.32
C THR A 256 14.29 13.30 -3.22
N GLY A 257 13.64 12.53 -2.32
CA GLY A 257 13.02 13.03 -1.08
C GLY A 257 13.98 13.42 0.04
N ARG A 258 15.28 13.53 -0.26
CA ARG A 258 16.32 14.07 0.64
C ARG A 258 16.46 13.29 1.96
N ASN A 259 16.05 12.04 1.97
CA ASN A 259 16.28 11.10 3.05
C ASN A 259 16.87 9.80 2.50
N SER A 260 17.60 9.10 3.37
CA SER A 260 18.11 7.76 3.10
C SER A 260 17.88 6.93 4.36
N ILE A 261 17.20 5.80 4.17
CA ILE A 261 16.82 4.86 5.23
C ILE A 261 17.57 3.57 4.94
N MET A 262 18.34 3.10 5.91
CA MET A 262 19.30 2.02 5.70
C MET A 262 18.62 0.71 5.27
N ASP A 263 17.57 0.31 5.99
CA ASP A 263 16.82 -0.90 5.68
C ASP A 263 16.14 -0.83 4.31
N TYR A 264 15.69 0.35 3.89
CA TYR A 264 15.13 0.56 2.55
C TYR A 264 16.21 0.38 1.48
N ALA A 265 17.38 0.99 1.64
CA ALA A 265 18.49 0.81 0.72
C ALA A 265 18.94 -0.66 0.61
N LEU A 266 18.92 -1.41 1.72
CA LEU A 266 19.20 -2.86 1.73
C LEU A 266 18.12 -3.64 0.97
N LEU A 267 16.84 -3.30 1.18
CA LEU A 267 15.71 -3.95 0.52
C LEU A 267 15.67 -3.71 -0.99
N TYR A 268 16.25 -2.61 -1.50
CA TYR A 268 16.41 -2.40 -2.94
C TYR A 268 17.13 -3.57 -3.64
N THR A 269 18.15 -4.14 -2.99
CA THR A 269 18.86 -5.33 -3.52
C THR A 269 17.94 -6.54 -3.61
N CYS A 270 17.07 -6.71 -2.62
CA CYS A 270 16.07 -7.77 -2.60
C CYS A 270 15.04 -7.55 -3.71
N THR A 271 14.53 -6.33 -3.86
CA THR A 271 13.59 -5.96 -4.93
C THR A 271 14.17 -6.21 -6.33
N LEU A 272 15.45 -5.90 -6.55
CA LEU A 272 16.13 -6.15 -7.82
C LEU A 272 16.26 -7.65 -8.11
N LEU A 273 16.60 -8.46 -7.10
CA LEU A 273 16.62 -9.91 -7.24
C LEU A 273 15.22 -10.46 -7.55
N ASP A 274 14.21 -10.03 -6.80
CA ASP A 274 12.81 -10.42 -6.99
C ASP A 274 12.35 -10.10 -8.43
N TYR A 275 12.72 -8.91 -8.94
CA TYR A 275 12.48 -8.49 -10.32
C TYR A 275 13.16 -9.38 -11.36
N VAL A 276 14.47 -9.65 -11.22
CA VAL A 276 15.20 -10.48 -12.18
C VAL A 276 14.64 -11.89 -12.20
N ASN A 277 14.29 -12.45 -11.04
CA ASN A 277 13.70 -13.79 -10.94
C ASN A 277 12.31 -13.87 -11.59
N ASP A 278 11.44 -12.88 -11.37
CA ASP A 278 10.07 -12.89 -11.92
C ASP A 278 10.01 -12.52 -13.42
N SER A 279 10.89 -11.64 -13.89
CA SER A 279 10.90 -11.15 -15.28
C SER A 279 11.84 -11.92 -16.21
N GLY A 280 12.91 -12.51 -15.68
CA GLY A 280 14.02 -13.03 -16.47
C GLY A 280 14.90 -11.96 -17.12
N ASP A 281 14.69 -10.67 -16.82
CA ASP A 281 15.44 -9.57 -17.41
C ASP A 281 16.80 -9.37 -16.72
N THR A 282 17.75 -10.20 -17.12
CA THR A 282 19.14 -10.14 -16.64
C THR A 282 19.89 -8.90 -17.13
N ALA A 283 19.45 -8.25 -18.23
CA ALA A 283 20.08 -7.04 -18.74
C ALA A 283 19.85 -5.86 -17.79
N THR A 284 18.61 -5.70 -17.30
CA THR A 284 18.27 -4.73 -16.25
C THR A 284 18.99 -5.04 -14.94
N GLY A 285 19.05 -6.32 -14.56
CA GLY A 285 19.81 -6.76 -13.38
C GLY A 285 21.28 -6.36 -13.46
N ASP A 286 21.93 -6.60 -14.60
CA ASP A 286 23.33 -6.24 -14.86
C ASP A 286 23.58 -4.74 -14.82
N ASP A 287 22.64 -3.95 -15.32
CA ASP A 287 22.75 -2.50 -15.35
C ASP A 287 22.66 -1.91 -13.94
N LEU A 288 21.64 -2.32 -13.18
CA LEU A 288 21.34 -1.78 -11.85
C LEU A 288 22.26 -2.34 -10.74
N LEU A 289 22.86 -3.52 -10.93
CA LEU A 289 23.87 -4.04 -10.00
C LEU A 289 25.08 -3.10 -9.87
N LYS A 290 25.43 -2.35 -10.93
CA LYS A 290 26.53 -1.38 -10.89
C LYS A 290 26.23 -0.23 -9.92
N SER A 291 24.98 0.22 -9.88
CA SER A 291 24.52 1.27 -8.96
C SER A 291 24.53 0.83 -7.50
N LEU A 292 24.39 -0.48 -7.24
CA LEU A 292 24.54 -1.06 -5.91
C LEU A 292 25.99 -1.05 -5.41
N ALA A 293 26.99 -1.19 -6.30
CA ALA A 293 28.40 -1.25 -5.91
C ALA A 293 28.94 0.08 -5.33
N SER A 294 28.32 1.21 -5.67
CA SER A 294 28.60 2.54 -5.10
C SER A 294 28.03 2.73 -3.69
N ASN A 295 27.08 1.90 -3.25
CA ASN A 295 26.52 1.96 -1.90
C ASN A 295 27.47 1.27 -0.91
N SER A 296 28.44 2.01 -0.36
CA SER A 296 29.34 1.48 0.68
C SER A 296 28.54 0.99 1.90
N THR A 297 28.65 -0.30 2.19
CA THR A 297 27.78 -1.09 3.08
C THR A 297 28.37 -1.25 4.49
N SER A 298 28.93 -0.17 5.05
CA SER A 298 29.20 -0.13 6.49
C SER A 298 28.03 0.58 7.17
N PRO A 299 27.23 -0.09 8.03
CA PRO A 299 26.14 0.57 8.73
C PRO A 299 26.72 1.61 9.70
N PRO A 300 26.51 2.92 9.47
CA PRO A 300 26.84 3.91 10.48
C PRO A 300 25.77 3.81 11.58
N VAL A 301 26.20 3.91 12.84
CA VAL A 301 25.34 3.73 14.03
C VAL A 301 24.26 4.83 14.16
N ASP A 302 24.39 5.94 13.43
CA ASP A 302 23.54 7.13 13.54
C ASP A 302 22.58 7.36 12.34
N TYR A 303 22.23 6.31 11.59
CA TYR A 303 21.27 6.43 10.48
C TYR A 303 19.83 6.13 10.93
N TRP A 304 18.86 6.77 10.28
CA TRP A 304 17.46 6.41 10.49
C TRP A 304 17.20 4.99 9.96
N HIS A 305 16.66 4.15 10.84
CA HIS A 305 16.18 2.81 10.55
C HIS A 305 14.66 2.76 10.69
N PHE A 306 13.97 2.34 9.64
CA PHE A 306 12.52 2.29 9.62
C PHE A 306 12.00 1.06 10.37
N VAL A 307 12.13 -0.15 9.81
CA VAL A 307 11.63 -1.44 10.29
C VAL A 307 10.11 -1.51 10.48
N GLU A 308 9.54 -0.59 11.24
CA GLU A 308 8.13 -0.49 11.61
C GLU A 308 7.84 0.89 12.24
N TRP A 309 6.61 1.38 12.06
CA TRP A 309 6.06 2.56 12.75
C TRP A 309 5.69 2.23 14.21
N HIS A 310 6.69 1.94 15.03
CA HIS A 310 6.51 1.68 16.46
C HIS A 310 7.57 2.42 17.29
N GLU A 311 7.16 3.43 18.05
CA GLU A 311 8.06 4.34 18.78
C GLU A 311 8.99 3.62 19.77
N LYS A 312 8.47 2.62 20.49
CA LYS A 312 9.24 1.88 21.50
C LYS A 312 10.04 0.70 20.95
N LEU A 313 10.03 0.48 19.62
CA LEU A 313 10.68 -0.69 19.03
C LEU A 313 12.19 -0.52 19.06
N GLU A 314 12.88 -1.47 19.67
CA GLU A 314 14.32 -1.63 19.57
C GLU A 314 14.63 -2.41 18.27
N LYS A 315 15.44 -1.81 17.39
CA LYS A 315 15.57 -2.25 16.00
C LYS A 315 16.86 -3.02 15.71
N SER A 316 17.79 -3.13 16.67
CA SER A 316 19.14 -3.66 16.44
C SER A 316 19.16 -5.05 15.80
N VAL A 317 18.40 -6.01 16.34
CA VAL A 317 18.34 -7.38 15.79
C VAL A 317 17.67 -7.39 14.42
N ALA A 318 16.59 -6.62 14.25
CA ALA A 318 15.88 -6.54 12.98
C ALA A 318 16.78 -5.99 11.86
N ILE A 319 17.48 -4.87 12.10
CA ILE A 319 18.38 -4.25 11.11
C ILE A 319 19.55 -5.18 10.75
N GLN A 320 20.20 -5.80 11.73
CA GLN A 320 21.29 -6.75 11.45
C GLN A 320 20.78 -7.95 10.65
N SER A 321 19.55 -8.39 10.91
CA SER A 321 18.93 -9.48 10.15
C SER A 321 18.56 -9.05 8.73
N ILE A 322 18.01 -7.84 8.52
CA ILE A 322 17.77 -7.25 7.18
C ILE A 322 19.08 -7.16 6.40
N PHE A 323 20.18 -6.82 7.08
CA PHE A 323 21.51 -6.80 6.46
C PHE A 323 21.94 -8.18 5.97
N ILE A 324 21.79 -9.23 6.80
CA ILE A 324 22.05 -10.62 6.37
C ILE A 324 21.14 -11.00 5.19
N PHE A 325 19.86 -10.63 5.26
CA PHE A 325 18.88 -10.90 4.22
C PHE A 325 19.29 -10.27 2.88
N ALA A 326 19.70 -9.01 2.87
CA ALA A 326 20.19 -8.31 1.68
C ALA A 326 21.53 -8.85 1.16
N LEU A 327 22.46 -9.26 2.04
CA LEU A 327 23.71 -9.91 1.62
C LEU A 327 23.44 -11.24 0.89
N LYS A 328 22.47 -12.03 1.37
CA LYS A 328 22.05 -13.26 0.69
C LYS A 328 21.43 -12.95 -0.67
N ALA A 329 20.54 -11.96 -0.73
CA ALA A 329 19.97 -11.50 -2.00
C ALA A 329 21.04 -11.02 -2.99
N LEU A 330 22.08 -10.33 -2.53
CA LEU A 330 23.20 -9.90 -3.38
C LEU A 330 24.00 -11.09 -3.93
N ILE A 331 24.24 -12.11 -3.12
CA ILE A 331 24.92 -13.35 -3.55
C ILE A 331 24.09 -14.07 -4.61
N ASP A 332 22.78 -14.19 -4.38
CA ASP A 332 21.88 -14.88 -5.30
C ASP A 332 21.72 -14.08 -6.61
N LEU A 333 21.60 -12.76 -6.53
CA LEU A 333 21.57 -11.87 -7.70
C LEU A 333 22.84 -12.00 -8.53
N ALA A 334 24.01 -11.99 -7.89
CA ALA A 334 25.28 -12.22 -8.58
C ALA A 334 25.31 -13.60 -9.27
N SER A 335 24.79 -14.63 -8.60
CA SER A 335 24.70 -15.98 -9.18
C SER A 335 23.78 -16.02 -10.41
N VAL A 336 22.57 -15.46 -10.32
CA VAL A 336 21.59 -15.44 -11.42
C VAL A 336 22.11 -14.65 -12.63
N LEU A 337 22.88 -13.59 -12.40
CA LEU A 337 23.50 -12.76 -13.43
C LEU A 337 24.86 -13.30 -13.95
N GLY A 338 25.32 -14.43 -13.44
CA GLY A 338 26.64 -14.99 -13.81
C GLY A 338 27.82 -14.10 -13.43
N LYS A 339 27.69 -13.31 -12.36
CA LYS A 339 28.75 -12.44 -11.82
C LYS A 339 29.61 -13.18 -10.77
N PRO A 340 30.84 -12.71 -10.53
CA PRO A 340 31.65 -13.20 -9.42
C PRO A 340 30.93 -13.03 -8.07
N LYS A 341 31.25 -13.91 -7.11
CA LYS A 341 30.72 -13.79 -5.75
C LYS A 341 31.05 -12.40 -5.17
N PRO A 342 30.05 -11.69 -4.61
CA PRO A 342 30.24 -10.32 -4.17
C PRO A 342 31.14 -10.24 -2.93
N THR A 343 31.94 -9.16 -2.88
CA THR A 343 32.72 -8.76 -1.71
C THR A 343 32.19 -7.42 -1.18
N ILE A 344 32.33 -7.22 0.13
CA ILE A 344 31.90 -6.03 0.85
C ILE A 344 33.14 -5.27 1.33
N THR A 345 33.24 -4.01 0.95
CA THR A 345 34.32 -3.11 1.38
C THR A 345 34.06 -2.67 2.82
N LEU A 346 34.99 -2.97 3.73
CA LEU A 346 34.91 -2.56 5.14
C LEU A 346 35.70 -1.28 5.39
N SER A 347 36.81 -1.11 4.66
CA SER A 347 37.66 0.09 4.66
C SER A 347 38.40 0.20 3.33
N GLU A 348 39.12 1.30 3.09
CA GLU A 348 39.92 1.51 1.86
C GLU A 348 40.89 0.36 1.54
N SER A 349 41.35 -0.37 2.57
CA SER A 349 42.34 -1.44 2.45
C SER A 349 41.80 -2.83 2.77
N SER A 350 40.49 -2.98 3.05
CA SER A 350 39.93 -4.28 3.44
C SER A 350 38.56 -4.55 2.84
N SER A 351 38.39 -5.79 2.36
CA SER A 351 37.11 -6.32 1.91
C SER A 351 36.91 -7.74 2.43
N ILE A 352 35.66 -8.16 2.52
CA ILE A 352 35.26 -9.49 3.00
C ILE A 352 34.24 -10.09 2.03
N PRO A 353 34.27 -11.40 1.73
CA PRO A 353 33.19 -12.04 0.97
C PRO A 353 31.84 -11.82 1.65
N ALA A 354 30.80 -11.45 0.89
CA ALA A 354 29.46 -11.22 1.43
C ALA A 354 28.93 -12.41 2.25
N SER A 355 29.23 -13.64 1.81
CA SER A 355 28.86 -14.87 2.52
C SER A 355 29.55 -15.01 3.87
N GLU A 356 30.81 -14.57 3.98
CA GLU A 356 31.55 -14.60 5.24
C GLU A 356 31.02 -13.54 6.22
N LEU A 357 30.71 -12.34 5.72
CA LEU A 357 30.09 -11.30 6.53
C LEU A 357 28.71 -11.72 7.05
N ALA A 358 27.86 -12.30 6.19
CA ALA A 358 26.56 -12.85 6.58
C ALA A 358 26.70 -13.92 7.68
N SER A 359 27.68 -14.82 7.55
CA SER A 359 27.95 -15.86 8.56
C SER A 359 28.43 -15.28 9.91
N LYS A 360 29.30 -14.26 9.87
CA LYS A 360 29.76 -13.54 11.07
C LYS A 360 28.62 -12.82 11.78
N LEU A 361 27.77 -12.10 11.04
CA LEU A 361 26.60 -11.42 11.58
C LEU A 361 25.59 -12.41 12.18
N ARG A 362 25.30 -13.51 11.46
CA ARG A 362 24.45 -14.60 11.98
C ARG A 362 24.98 -15.14 13.32
N SER A 363 26.27 -15.43 13.38
CA SER A 363 26.92 -15.95 14.59
C SER A 363 26.86 -14.94 15.75
N ALA A 364 27.01 -13.65 15.44
CA ALA A 364 26.86 -12.57 16.43
C ALA A 364 25.44 -12.54 16.99
N ILE A 365 24.41 -12.48 16.14
CA ILE A 365 22.99 -12.45 16.57
C ILE A 365 22.67 -13.70 17.41
N ARG A 366 23.07 -14.90 16.97
CA ARG A 366 22.84 -16.13 17.76
C ARG A 366 23.50 -16.05 19.13
N LYS A 367 24.72 -15.53 19.21
CA LYS A 367 25.46 -15.44 20.49
C LYS A 367 24.87 -14.38 21.44
N THR A 368 24.42 -13.24 20.91
CA THR A 368 24.05 -12.08 21.75
C THR A 368 22.56 -11.94 22.00
N SER A 369 21.74 -12.44 21.08
CA SER A 369 20.31 -12.12 21.02
C SER A 369 19.40 -13.34 21.09
N PHE A 370 19.87 -14.53 20.72
CA PHE A 370 19.06 -15.75 20.83
C PHE A 370 19.15 -16.36 22.23
N ASN A 371 18.00 -16.61 22.87
CA ASN A 371 17.94 -17.20 24.21
C ASN A 371 17.65 -18.72 24.21
N GLY A 372 17.66 -19.36 23.04
CA GLY A 372 17.27 -20.76 22.86
C GLY A 372 15.83 -20.96 22.39
N LYS A 373 15.00 -19.89 22.35
CA LYS A 373 13.63 -19.94 21.81
C LYS A 373 13.30 -18.75 20.92
N VAL A 374 13.70 -17.55 21.32
CA VAL A 374 13.36 -16.28 20.66
C VAL A 374 14.58 -15.38 20.55
N PHE A 375 14.49 -14.38 19.69
CA PHE A 375 15.48 -13.33 19.50
C PHE A 375 15.07 -12.06 20.27
N LEU A 376 15.97 -11.62 21.15
CA LEU A 376 15.80 -10.46 22.03
C LEU A 376 16.72 -9.33 21.57
N SER A 377 16.17 -8.12 21.51
CA SER A 377 16.81 -6.96 20.92
C SER A 377 17.31 -5.97 21.98
N GLY A 378 18.51 -5.42 21.75
CA GLY A 378 19.06 -4.34 22.55
C GLY A 378 19.58 -4.77 23.94
N PRO A 379 20.09 -3.79 24.72
CA PRO A 379 20.60 -4.03 26.06
C PRO A 379 19.51 -4.53 27.02
N ASP A 380 18.29 -4.05 26.87
CA ASP A 380 17.13 -4.40 27.71
C ASP A 380 16.47 -5.72 27.32
N LYS A 381 17.02 -6.43 26.32
CA LYS A 381 16.50 -7.73 25.84
C LYS A 381 15.01 -7.67 25.47
N GLN A 382 14.61 -6.63 24.74
CA GLN A 382 13.24 -6.44 24.29
C GLN A 382 12.82 -7.57 23.34
N LEU A 383 11.68 -8.19 23.63
CA LEU A 383 11.03 -9.13 22.72
C LEU A 383 10.12 -8.36 21.75
N SER A 384 10.22 -8.63 20.45
CA SER A 384 9.37 -8.00 19.44
C SER A 384 9.05 -8.95 18.28
N TRP A 385 7.94 -8.70 17.56
CA TRP A 385 7.66 -9.38 16.29
C TRP A 385 8.75 -9.10 15.26
N ALA A 386 9.23 -7.86 15.18
CA ALA A 386 10.25 -7.46 14.19
C ALA A 386 11.55 -8.24 14.34
N SER A 387 12.08 -8.38 15.56
CA SER A 387 13.34 -9.08 15.80
C SER A 387 13.25 -10.56 15.41
N ASN A 388 12.12 -11.21 15.71
CA ASN A 388 11.94 -12.63 15.44
C ASN A 388 11.61 -12.91 13.97
N ALA A 389 10.71 -12.13 13.35
CA ALA A 389 10.38 -12.24 11.93
C ALA A 389 11.64 -12.07 11.06
N TRP A 390 12.39 -10.98 11.26
CA TRP A 390 13.57 -10.72 10.46
C TRP A 390 14.71 -11.71 10.72
N ALA A 391 14.92 -12.17 11.96
CA ALA A 391 15.94 -13.18 12.25
C ALA A 391 15.63 -14.52 11.57
N VAL A 392 14.34 -14.91 11.53
CA VAL A 392 13.88 -16.12 10.82
C VAL A 392 14.08 -15.96 9.31
N LEU A 393 13.59 -14.87 8.71
CA LEU A 393 13.76 -14.59 7.27
C LEU A 393 15.23 -14.53 6.86
N ALA A 394 16.09 -13.98 7.71
CA ALA A 394 17.53 -13.93 7.49
C ALA A 394 18.21 -15.30 7.63
N GLY A 395 17.50 -16.35 8.03
CA GLY A 395 18.05 -17.69 8.27
C GLY A 395 19.04 -17.73 9.43
N VAL A 396 18.77 -16.96 10.49
CA VAL A 396 19.56 -17.00 11.73
C VAL A 396 19.28 -18.28 12.52
N THR A 397 18.09 -18.86 12.36
CA THR A 397 17.74 -20.15 12.96
C THR A 397 18.51 -21.31 12.31
N ASP A 398 18.68 -22.41 13.05
CA ASP A 398 19.35 -23.62 12.55
C ASP A 398 18.38 -24.59 11.84
N SER A 399 17.06 -24.48 12.08
CA SER A 399 16.04 -25.32 11.44
C SER A 399 14.69 -24.61 11.27
N GLU A 400 13.80 -25.23 10.48
CA GLU A 400 12.41 -24.77 10.32
C GLU A 400 11.63 -24.88 11.63
N GLU A 401 11.86 -25.93 12.43
CA GLU A 401 11.24 -26.08 13.74
C GLU A 401 11.68 -24.96 14.69
N GLU A 402 12.96 -24.59 14.70
CA GLU A 402 13.47 -23.47 15.51
C GLU A 402 12.83 -22.14 15.07
N ALA A 403 12.66 -21.94 13.75
CA ALA A 403 11.93 -20.79 13.21
C ALA A 403 10.48 -20.75 13.67
N GLN A 404 9.74 -21.86 13.54
CA GLN A 404 8.35 -21.97 13.97
C GLN A 404 8.19 -21.73 15.47
N VAL A 405 9.11 -22.25 16.29
CA VAL A 405 9.13 -22.00 17.73
C VAL A 405 9.36 -20.52 18.02
N ALA A 406 10.32 -19.87 17.36
CA ALA A 406 10.58 -18.45 17.55
C ALA A 406 9.37 -17.58 17.20
N LEU A 407 8.76 -17.79 16.03
CA LEU A 407 7.60 -17.03 15.59
C LEU A 407 6.38 -17.24 16.49
N ARG A 408 6.06 -18.50 16.84
CA ARG A 408 4.90 -18.81 17.70
C ARG A 408 5.09 -18.31 19.14
N THR A 409 6.30 -18.43 19.67
CA THR A 409 6.62 -17.95 21.03
C THR A 409 6.53 -16.44 21.08
N ALA A 410 7.08 -15.74 20.09
CA ALA A 410 6.94 -14.29 19.98
C ALA A 410 5.47 -13.89 19.81
N HIS A 411 4.73 -14.53 18.91
CA HIS A 411 3.33 -14.18 18.66
C HIS A 411 2.40 -14.43 19.86
N GLY A 412 2.67 -15.46 20.67
CA GLY A 412 1.85 -15.83 21.82
C GLY A 412 2.10 -15.04 23.12
N ASP A 413 3.14 -14.20 23.17
CA ASP A 413 3.47 -13.42 24.37
C ASP A 413 2.66 -12.11 24.41
N GLN A 414 1.93 -11.88 25.51
CA GLN A 414 1.08 -10.69 25.66
C GLN A 414 1.85 -9.40 25.94
N SER A 415 3.10 -9.50 26.40
CA SER A 415 3.96 -8.37 26.75
C SER A 415 4.85 -7.90 25.60
N ILE A 416 4.77 -8.57 24.45
CA ILE A 416 5.63 -8.33 23.30
C ILE A 416 5.37 -6.99 22.62
N ILE A 417 6.42 -6.39 22.05
CA ILE A 417 6.26 -5.31 21.06
C ILE A 417 5.73 -5.91 19.75
N GLN A 418 4.47 -5.61 19.45
CA GLN A 418 3.79 -6.05 18.23
C GLN A 418 4.08 -5.11 17.04
N GLY A 419 3.73 -5.57 15.84
CA GLY A 419 3.77 -4.75 14.63
C GLY A 419 2.52 -3.89 14.50
N ASN A 420 2.71 -2.59 14.26
CA ASN A 420 1.61 -1.63 14.10
C ASN A 420 1.06 -1.60 12.68
N THR A 421 1.84 -2.02 11.68
CA THR A 421 1.47 -1.86 10.27
C THR A 421 1.39 -3.19 9.52
N PRO A 422 0.52 -3.31 8.50
CA PRO A 422 0.53 -4.45 7.59
C PRO A 422 1.90 -4.73 6.95
N TYR A 423 2.75 -3.71 6.83
CA TYR A 423 4.13 -3.84 6.34
C TYR A 423 4.94 -4.86 7.15
N LEU A 424 4.96 -4.78 8.49
CA LEU A 424 5.68 -5.79 9.29
C LEU A 424 4.95 -7.14 9.32
N HIS A 425 3.61 -7.12 9.25
CA HIS A 425 2.81 -8.35 9.25
C HIS A 425 3.12 -9.23 8.03
N HIS A 426 3.42 -8.62 6.87
CA HIS A 426 3.92 -9.35 5.70
C HIS A 426 5.14 -10.20 6.07
N TYR A 427 6.18 -9.58 6.63
CA TYR A 427 7.41 -10.27 7.02
C TYR A 427 7.24 -11.30 8.15
N LEU A 428 6.19 -11.17 8.97
CA LEU A 428 5.86 -12.17 9.98
C LEU A 428 5.25 -13.45 9.37
N CYS A 429 4.54 -13.31 8.24
CA CYS A 429 3.76 -14.38 7.61
C CYS A 429 4.47 -15.09 6.45
N CYS A 430 5.63 -14.59 6.02
CA CYS A 430 6.39 -15.09 4.86
C CYS A 430 7.33 -16.26 5.16
#